data_AF-A0A0G0Y253-F1
#
_entry.id   AF-A0A0G0Y253-F1
#
_cell.length_a   1.000
_cell.length_b   1.000
_cell.length_c   1.000
_cell.angle_alpha   90.00
_cell.angle_beta   90.00
_cell.angle_gamma   90.00
#
_symmetry.space_group_name_H-M   'P 1'
#
loop_
_entity.id
_entity.type
_entity.pdbx_description
1 polymer ?
#
loop_
_entity_poly.entity_id
_entity_poly.type
_entity_poly.pdbx_seq_one_letter_code
_entity_poly.pdbx_strand_id
1 'polypeptide(L)' 'ELPPMNSDKEYFDLVKHVLPNVIAITKDDPQTANKKKQAKEIGSKVVVVIHRLEPHSTTRLIEKFEL' A
#
# COMPACT_ATOMS: atom_id res chain seq x y z
N GLU A 1 -4.95 0.64 -18.85
CA GLU A 1 -5.33 0.30 -17.46
C GLU A 1 -4.39 -0.79 -16.95
N LEU A 2 -4.22 -0.95 -15.63
CA LEU A 2 -3.46 -2.06 -15.06
C LEU A 2 -4.32 -3.34 -15.12
N PRO A 3 -3.74 -4.52 -15.44
CA PRO A 3 -4.49 -5.77 -15.42
C PRO A 3 -4.95 -6.11 -13.99
N PRO A 4 -6.07 -6.84 -13.84
CA PRO A 4 -6.47 -7.34 -12.54
C PRO A 4 -5.39 -8.27 -11.98
N MET A 5 -5.02 -8.04 -10.74
CA MET A 5 -4.09 -8.90 -9.99
C MET A 5 -4.87 -9.66 -8.95
N ASN A 6 -4.73 -10.98 -8.93
CA ASN A 6 -5.50 -11.89 -8.07
C ASN A 6 -4.67 -12.46 -6.92
N SER A 7 -3.39 -12.09 -6.82
CA SER A 7 -2.50 -12.59 -5.78
C SER A 7 -1.44 -11.57 -5.35
N ASP A 8 -0.96 -11.72 -4.11
CA ASP A 8 0.18 -10.94 -3.59
C ASP A 8 1.44 -11.11 -4.45
N LYS A 9 1.59 -12.28 -5.08
CA LYS A 9 2.71 -12.57 -5.98
C LYS A 9 2.65 -11.70 -7.23
N GLU A 10 1.49 -11.63 -7.91
CA GLU A 10 1.32 -10.81 -9.11
C GLU A 10 1.57 -9.32 -8.81
N TYR A 11 1.05 -8.85 -7.67
CA TYR A 11 1.33 -7.49 -7.23
C TYR A 11 2.82 -7.27 -6.93
N PHE A 12 3.48 -8.25 -6.34
CA PHE A 12 4.90 -8.14 -6.06
C PHE A 12 5.77 -8.18 -7.32
N ASP A 13 5.38 -8.95 -8.33
CA ASP A 13 6.05 -8.94 -9.62
C ASP A 13 5.98 -7.53 -10.25
N LEU A 14 4.84 -6.82 -10.13
CA LEU A 14 4.75 -5.42 -10.51
C LEU A 14 5.73 -4.53 -9.72
N VAL A 15 5.81 -4.70 -8.39
CA VAL A 15 6.75 -3.94 -7.55
C VAL A 15 8.21 -4.18 -7.98
N LYS A 16 8.57 -5.41 -8.38
CA LYS A 16 9.90 -5.74 -8.94
C LYS A 16 10.18 -5.02 -10.25
N HIS A 17 9.18 -4.86 -11.11
CA HIS A 17 9.30 -4.14 -12.38
C HIS A 17 9.43 -2.63 -12.17
N VAL A 18 8.68 -2.07 -11.21
CA VAL A 18 8.73 -0.63 -10.87
C VAL A 18 10.04 -0.29 -10.15
N LEU A 19 10.59 -1.22 -9.37
CA LEU A 19 11.84 -1.09 -8.61
C LEU A 19 11.92 0.23 -7.78
N PRO A 20 10.94 0.51 -6.92
CA PRO A 20 10.92 1.75 -6.16
C PRO A 20 12.08 1.84 -5.17
N ASN A 21 12.69 3.02 -5.01
CA ASN A 21 13.69 3.25 -3.98
C ASN A 21 13.10 3.34 -2.56
N VAL A 22 11.82 3.75 -2.46
CA VAL A 22 11.09 3.89 -1.20
C VAL A 22 9.65 3.40 -1.37
N ILE A 23 9.19 2.60 -0.41
CA ILE A 23 7.79 2.20 -0.23
C ILE A 23 7.25 2.96 0.97
N ALA A 24 6.42 3.98 0.71
CA ALA A 24 5.77 4.76 1.76
C ALA A 24 4.54 4.02 2.30
N ILE A 25 4.38 4.00 3.63
CA ILE A 25 3.22 3.40 4.31
C ILE A 25 2.67 4.35 5.37
N THR A 26 1.39 4.19 5.71
CA THR A 26 0.84 4.85 6.89
C THR A 26 1.26 4.12 8.16
N LYS A 27 1.15 4.79 9.31
CA LYS A 27 1.29 4.14 10.60
C LYS A 27 0.22 3.06 10.73
N ASP A 28 0.61 1.93 11.33
CA ASP A 28 -0.27 0.78 11.59
C ASP A 28 -0.86 0.16 10.31
N ASP A 29 -0.17 0.32 9.17
CA ASP A 29 -0.53 -0.32 7.91
C ASP A 29 -0.53 -1.86 8.08
N PRO A 30 -1.67 -2.54 7.83
CA PRO A 30 -1.79 -3.99 8.07
C PRO A 30 -0.87 -4.82 7.18
N GLN A 31 -0.42 -4.27 6.05
CA GLN A 31 0.47 -4.91 5.09
C GLN A 31 1.94 -4.55 5.33
N THR A 32 2.28 -3.93 6.47
CA THR A 32 3.67 -3.54 6.81
C THR A 32 4.65 -4.70 6.69
N ALA A 33 4.28 -5.90 7.18
CA ALA A 33 5.16 -7.06 7.14
C ALA A 33 5.46 -7.50 5.69
N ASN A 34 4.44 -7.52 4.84
CA ASN A 34 4.59 -7.87 3.42
C ASN A 34 5.44 -6.83 2.70
N LYS A 35 5.16 -5.54 2.89
CA LYS A 35 5.93 -4.44 2.26
C LYS A 35 7.39 -4.43 2.68
N LYS A 36 7.71 -4.81 3.93
CA LYS A 36 9.10 -4.99 4.38
C LYS A 36 9.80 -6.16 3.68
N LYS A 37 9.12 -7.28 3.46
CA LYS A 37 9.66 -8.41 2.68
C LYS A 37 9.94 -8.00 1.23
N GLN A 38 8.96 -7.34 0.61
CA GLN A 38 9.09 -6.82 -0.76
C GLN A 38 10.29 -5.88 -0.87
N ALA A 39 10.39 -4.90 0.03
CA ALA A 39 11.49 -3.94 0.04
C ALA A 39 12.87 -4.61 0.18
N LYS A 40 12.98 -5.61 1.07
CA LYS A 40 14.21 -6.37 1.27
C LYS A 40 14.66 -7.08 -0.01
N GLU A 41 13.73 -7.66 -0.76
CA GLU A 41 14.04 -8.38 -1.99
C GLU A 41 14.49 -7.47 -3.15
N ILE A 42 14.02 -6.22 -3.19
CA ILE A 42 14.36 -5.28 -4.28
C ILE A 42 15.39 -4.21 -3.87
N GLY A 43 15.94 -4.29 -2.65
CA GLY A 43 16.89 -3.29 -2.13
C GLY A 43 16.26 -1.93 -1.82
N SER A 44 14.96 -1.89 -1.56
CA SER A 44 14.19 -0.69 -1.24
C SER A 44 14.06 -0.46 0.27
N LYS A 45 13.51 0.69 0.66
CA LYS A 45 13.24 1.06 2.06
C LYS A 45 11.76 1.26 2.30
N VAL A 46 11.24 0.74 3.40
CA VAL A 46 9.88 1.06 3.87
C VAL A 46 9.94 2.25 4.82
N VAL A 47 9.15 3.29 4.58
CA VAL A 47 9.08 4.49 5.43
C VAL A 47 7.65 4.73 5.87
N VAL A 48 7.43 4.86 7.18
CA VAL A 48 6.15 5.30 7.75
C VAL A 48 6.07 6.82 7.61
N VAL A 49 5.13 7.32 6.81
CA VAL A 49 5.06 8.75 6.48
C VAL A 49 4.05 9.54 7.31
N ILE A 50 2.86 8.98 7.56
CA ILE A 50 1.78 9.66 8.29
C ILE A 50 0.97 8.66 9.12
N HIS A 51 0.27 9.15 10.14
CA HIS A 51 -0.79 8.40 10.80
C HIS A 51 -2.00 8.23 9.88
N ARG A 52 -2.82 7.18 10.10
CA ARG A 52 -4.07 7.00 9.38
C ARG A 52 -5.07 8.11 9.77
N LEU A 53 -5.64 8.79 8.77
CA LEU A 53 -6.63 9.86 8.97
C LEU A 53 -8.05 9.29 8.80
N GLU A 54 -8.80 9.18 9.89
CA GLU A 54 -10.01 8.35 9.99
C GLU A 54 -11.38 9.06 9.83
N PRO A 55 -11.50 10.17 9.08
CA PRO A 55 -12.80 10.38 8.43
C PRO A 55 -12.75 10.67 6.93
N HIS A 56 -11.60 10.50 6.26
CA HIS A 56 -11.47 10.88 4.85
C HIS A 56 -11.62 9.72 3.85
N SER A 57 -12.13 8.56 4.27
CA SER A 57 -12.45 7.50 3.31
C SER A 57 -13.76 7.82 2.59
N THR A 58 -13.80 7.54 1.28
CA THR A 58 -15.00 7.72 0.46
C THR A 58 -16.19 6.96 1.04
N THR A 59 -15.96 5.76 1.57
CA THR A 59 -16.99 4.95 2.26
C THR A 59 -17.59 5.68 3.45
N ARG A 60 -16.76 6.28 4.33
CA ARG A 60 -17.27 7.02 5.49
C ARG A 60 -17.94 8.34 5.11
N LEU A 61 -17.50 8.98 4.02
CA LEU A 61 -18.18 10.17 3.51
C LEU A 61 -19.59 9.81 3.02
N ILE A 62 -19.74 8.69 2.30
CA ILE A 62 -21.06 8.19 1.88
C ILE A 62 -21.93 7.88 3.10
N GLU A 63 -21.42 7.11 4.07
CA GLU A 63 -22.14 6.81 5.32
C GLU A 63 -22.53 8.08 6.09
N LYS A 64 -21.64 9.08 6.15
CA LYS A 64 -21.85 10.32 6.91
C LYS A 64 -22.84 11.27 6.26
N PHE A 65 -22.88 11.30 4.92
CA PHE A 65 -23.72 12.23 4.16
C PHE A 65 -24.96 11.58 3.56
N GLU A 66 -25.21 10.29 3.83
CA GLU A 66 -26.33 9.50 3.30
C GLU A 66 -26.48 9.64 1.76
N LEU A 67 -25.33 9.67 1.07
CA LEU A 67 -25.26 9.77 -0.39
C LEU A 67 -25.51 8.43 -1.08
#